data_AF-A0A1J5SDN5-F1
#
_entry.id   AF-A0A1J5SDN5-F1
#
_cell.length_a   1.000
_cell.length_b   1.000
_cell.length_c   1.000
_cell.angle_alpha   90.00
_cell.angle_beta   90.00
_cell.angle_gamma   90.00
#
_symmetry.space_group_name_H-M   'P 1'
#
loop_
_entity.id
_entity.type
_entity.pdbx_description
1 polymer ?
#
loop_
_entity_poly.entity_id
_entity_poly.type
_entity_poly.pdbx_seq_one_letter_code
_entity_poly.pdbx_strand_id
1 'polypeptide(L)'
;MGRKIDYIEMAATEYWQETGKSELDSLWIAEFFQDYGELNDFPRHNLVDFYSLVQKALTINIEKAEKLVRLQRDISSRAAKSQRKP
;
A
#
# COMPACT_ATOMS: atom_id res chain seq x y z
N MET A 1 -8.56 4.20 18.85
CA MET A 1 -8.04 5.55 18.54
C MET A 1 -6.72 5.38 17.76
N GLY A 2 -6.80 5.13 16.45
CA GLY A 2 -5.66 4.86 15.55
C GLY A 2 -5.52 5.89 14.40
N ARG A 3 -6.10 7.08 14.57
CA ARG A 3 -6.49 8.02 13.50
C ARG A 3 -5.46 8.37 12.42
N LYS A 4 -4.14 8.28 12.67
CA LYS A 4 -3.11 8.68 11.69
C LYS A 4 -2.60 7.53 10.82
N ILE A 5 -2.40 6.35 11.42
CA ILE A 5 -1.95 5.16 10.69
C ILE A 5 -3.06 4.75 9.71
N ASP A 6 -4.31 4.85 10.15
CA ASP A 6 -5.48 4.48 9.35
C ASP A 6 -5.59 5.31 8.06
N TYR A 7 -5.21 6.60 8.10
CA TYR A 7 -5.34 7.50 6.95
C TYR A 7 -4.20 7.35 5.92
N ILE A 8 -2.96 7.13 6.39
CA ILE A 8 -1.82 6.87 5.50
C ILE A 8 -2.02 5.54 4.75
N GLU A 9 -2.50 4.51 5.45
CA GLU A 9 -2.79 3.20 4.86
C GLU A 9 -3.98 3.26 3.88
N MET A 10 -4.99 4.08 4.17
CA MET A 10 -6.11 4.33 3.25
C MET A 10 -5.61 4.93 1.94
N ALA A 11 -4.83 6.02 2.00
CA ALA A 11 -4.27 6.66 0.81
C ALA A 11 -3.41 5.71 -0.02
N ALA A 12 -2.55 4.92 0.63
CA ALA A 12 -1.70 3.95 -0.04
C ALA A 12 -2.51 2.82 -0.72
N THR A 13 -3.61 2.39 -0.08
CA THR A 13 -4.48 1.35 -0.61
C THR A 13 -5.27 1.83 -1.82
N GLU A 14 -5.88 3.02 -1.73
CA GLU A 14 -6.64 3.62 -2.82
C GLU A 14 -5.74 3.89 -4.04
N TYR A 15 -4.56 4.49 -3.82
CA TYR A 15 -3.60 4.72 -4.90
C TYR A 15 -3.21 3.43 -5.62
N TRP A 16 -2.92 2.37 -4.86
CA TRP A 16 -2.54 1.08 -5.43
C TRP A 16 -3.68 0.45 -6.23
N GLN A 17 -4.92 0.55 -5.74
CA GLN A 17 -6.10 0.01 -6.43
C GLN A 17 -6.42 0.76 -7.72
N GLU A 18 -6.29 2.09 -7.71
CA GLU A 18 -6.59 2.92 -8.88
C GLU A 18 -5.52 2.84 -9.96
N THR A 19 -4.25 2.83 -9.57
CA THR A 19 -3.14 3.03 -10.52
C THR A 19 -2.30 1.77 -10.75
N GLY A 20 -2.23 0.86 -9.78
CA GLY A 20 -1.31 -0.27 -9.78
C GLY A 20 0.17 0.12 -9.83
N LYS A 21 0.53 1.37 -9.52
CA LYS A 21 1.90 1.88 -9.57
C LYS A 21 2.56 1.82 -8.20
N SER A 22 3.86 1.50 -8.17
CA SER A 22 4.66 1.43 -6.95
C SER A 22 5.26 2.77 -6.51
N GLU A 23 5.38 3.70 -7.45
CA GLU A 23 5.83 5.06 -7.22
C GLU A 23 4.62 5.98 -7.12
N LEU A 24 4.51 6.71 -6.01
CA LEU A 24 3.37 7.57 -5.71
C LEU A 24 3.38 8.80 -6.62
N ASP A 25 2.25 9.06 -7.27
CA ASP A 25 2.09 10.22 -8.13
C ASP A 25 1.89 11.49 -7.31
N SER A 26 2.69 12.52 -7.62
CA SER A 26 2.70 13.79 -6.88
C SER A 26 1.44 14.63 -7.08
N LEU A 27 0.74 14.49 -8.21
CA LEU A 27 -0.53 15.18 -8.44
C LEU A 27 -1.63 14.46 -7.68
N TRP A 28 -1.71 13.14 -7.82
CA TRP A 28 -2.72 12.32 -7.15
C TRP A 28 -2.72 12.53 -5.63
N ILE A 29 -1.53 12.50 -5.01
CA ILE A 29 -1.43 12.68 -3.56
C ILE A 29 -1.76 14.10 -3.10
N ALA A 30 -1.55 15.11 -3.95
CA ALA A 30 -1.91 16.49 -3.67
C ALA A 30 -3.43 16.66 -3.70
N GLU A 31 -4.10 16.07 -4.69
CA GLU A 31 -5.57 16.04 -4.80
C GLU A 31 -6.17 15.30 -3.61
N PHE A 32 -5.68 14.08 -3.31
CA PHE A 32 -6.12 13.31 -2.15
C PHE A 32 -5.93 14.07 -0.83
N PHE A 33 -4.77 14.70 -0.63
CA PHE A 33 -4.50 15.49 0.57
C PHE A 33 -5.41 16.71 0.70
N GLN A 34 -5.80 17.33 -0.42
CA GLN A 34 -6.72 18.47 -0.42
C GLN A 34 -8.15 18.04 -0.08
N ASP A 35 -8.62 16.95 -0.67
CA ASP A 35 -10.00 16.47 -0.49
C ASP A 35 -10.28 15.93 0.92
N TYR A 36 -9.24 15.42 1.59
CA TYR A 36 -9.37 14.77 2.90
C TYR A 36 -8.59 15.49 4.02
N GLY A 37 -7.85 16.56 3.72
CA GLY A 37 -6.99 17.28 4.67
C GLY A 37 -7.73 17.97 5.83
N GLU A 38 -9.00 18.35 5.63
CA GLU A 38 -9.84 18.93 6.69
C GLU A 38 -10.36 17.90 7.71
N LEU A 39 -10.41 16.61 7.36
CA LEU A 39 -11.16 15.61 8.12
C LEU A 39 -10.44 15.03 9.33
N ASN A 40 -9.13 15.22 9.49
CA ASN A 40 -8.36 14.39 10.43
C ASN A 40 -7.35 15.10 11.32
N ASP A 41 -7.50 16.41 11.54
CA ASP A 41 -6.67 17.17 12.48
C ASP A 41 -5.18 16.85 12.23
N PHE A 42 -4.78 16.99 10.96
CA PHE A 42 -3.43 16.78 10.47
C PHE A 42 -2.60 18.09 10.41
N PRO A 43 -2.73 19.09 11.32
CA PRO A 43 -2.13 20.43 11.13
C PRO A 43 -0.60 20.45 11.36
N ARG A 44 0.08 19.29 11.37
CA ARG A 44 1.53 19.20 11.64
C ARG A 44 2.35 18.50 10.56
N HIS A 45 1.73 17.82 9.59
CA HIS A 45 2.47 17.25 8.46
C HIS A 45 2.11 18.04 7.22
N ASN A 46 3.11 18.68 6.62
CA ASN A 46 2.96 19.27 5.30
C ASN A 46 2.80 18.14 4.26
N LEU A 47 2.38 18.50 3.04
CA LEU A 47 2.18 17.54 1.95
C LEU A 47 3.40 16.65 1.68
N VAL A 48 4.63 17.17 1.89
CA VAL A 48 5.88 16.42 1.67
C VAL A 48 6.06 15.30 2.69
N ASP A 49 5.74 15.56 3.96
CA ASP A 49 5.76 14.53 5.00
C ASP A 49 4.70 13.47 4.73
N PHE A 50 3.51 13.90 4.32
CA PHE A 50 2.41 12.99 3.99
C PHE A 50 2.76 12.09 2.80
N TYR A 51 3.29 12.67 1.72
CA TYR A 51 3.83 11.94 0.57
C TYR A 51 4.83 10.86 1.00
N SER A 52 5.79 11.23 1.85
CA SER A 52 6.84 10.33 2.32
C SER A 52 6.28 9.16 3.14
N LEU A 53 5.21 9.39 3.90
CA LEU A 53 4.55 8.35 4.70
C LEU A 53 3.71 7.42 3.82
N VAL A 54 2.94 7.98 2.88
CA VAL A 54 2.11 7.19 1.95
C VAL A 54 2.98 6.35 1.02
N GLN A 55 4.09 6.90 0.49
CA GLN A 55 5.05 6.15 -0.31
C GLN A 55 5.63 4.95 0.46
N LYS A 56 5.95 5.12 1.75
CA LYS A 56 6.44 4.01 2.59
C LYS A 56 5.38 2.93 2.79
N ALA A 57 4.14 3.33 3.09
CA ALA A 57 3.04 2.39 3.25
C ALA A 57 2.75 1.62 1.95
N LEU A 58 2.76 2.32 0.80
CA LEU A 58 2.61 1.73 -0.53
C LEU A 58 3.67 0.66 -0.79
N THR A 59 4.95 0.97 -0.55
CA THR A 59 6.04 0.00 -0.69
C THR A 59 5.82 -1.23 0.19
N ILE A 60 5.44 -1.03 1.45
CA ILE A 60 5.17 -2.14 2.38
C ILE A 60 4.02 -3.02 1.89
N ASN A 61 2.95 -2.42 1.35
CA ASN A 61 1.78 -3.14 0.86
C ASN A 61 2.11 -3.98 -0.37
N ILE A 62 2.90 -3.44 -1.29
CA ILE A 62 3.39 -4.17 -2.47
C ILE A 62 4.30 -5.32 -2.05
N GLU A 63 5.26 -5.09 -1.16
CA GLU A 63 6.14 -6.15 -0.66
C GLU A 63 5.36 -7.28 0.02
N LYS A 64 4.32 -6.95 0.80
CA LYS A 64 3.44 -7.95 1.42
C LYS A 64 2.69 -8.74 0.34
N ALA A 65 2.14 -8.07 -0.67
CA ALA A 65 1.45 -8.72 -1.78
C ALA A 65 2.38 -9.66 -2.55
N GLU A 66 3.60 -9.23 -2.88
CA GLU A 66 4.60 -10.07 -3.54
C GLU A 66 4.99 -11.29 -2.70
N LYS A 67 5.21 -11.11 -1.39
CA LYS A 67 5.52 -12.21 -0.48
C LYS A 67 4.40 -13.25 -0.45
N LEU A 68 3.14 -12.81 -0.45
CA LEU A 68 1.99 -13.71 -0.50
C LEU A 68 1.93 -14.50 -1.81
N VAL A 69 2.18 -13.84 -2.96
CA VAL A 69 2.22 -14.51 -4.27
C VAL A 69 3.34 -15.55 -4.32
N ARG A 70 4.52 -15.23 -3.81
CA ARG A 70 5.66 -16.18 -3.73
C ARG A 70 5.31 -17.39 -2.86
N LEU A 71 4.71 -17.16 -1.69
CA LEU A 71 4.30 -18.23 -0.79
C LEU A 71 3.27 -19.16 -1.44
N GLN A 72 2.25 -18.60 -2.11
CA GLN A 72 1.25 -19.40 -2.82
C GLN A 72 1.88 -20.23 -3.94
N ARG A 73 2.78 -19.65 -4.73
CA ARG A 73 3.52 -20.36 -5.78
C ARG A 73 4.34 -21.53 -5.21
N ASP A 74 5.01 -21.31 -4.09
CA ASP A 74 5.81 -22.35 -3.43
C ASP A 74 4.93 -23.51 -2.94
N ILE A 75 3.78 -23.21 -2.33
CA ILE A 75 2.80 -24.22 -1.90
C ILE A 75 2.32 -25.04 -3.09
N SER A 76 1.87 -24.40 -4.18
CA SER A 76 1.42 -25.10 -5.39
C SER A 76 2.53 -25.96 -6.00
N SER A 77 3.78 -25.48 -6.01
CA SER A 77 4.92 -26.24 -6.55
C SER A 77 5.25 -27.48 -5.71
N ARG A 78 5.13 -27.40 -4.38
CA ARG A 78 5.34 -28.53 -3.46
C ARG A 78 4.22 -29.57 -3.61
N ALA A 79 2.96 -29.11 -3.70
CA ALA A 79 1.81 -29.98 -3.95
C ALA A 79 1.96 -30.76 -5.28
N ALA A 80 2.35 -30.07 -6.35
CA ALA A 80 2.58 -30.70 -7.66
C ALA A 80 3.73 -31.73 -7.67
N LYS A 81 4.78 -31.53 -6.85
CA LYS A 81 5.86 -32.52 -6.69
C LYS A 81 5.41 -33.73 -5.87
N SER A 82 4.55 -33.53 -4.88
CA SER A 82 3.99 -34.61 -4.05
C SER A 82 3.07 -35.54 -4.85
N GLN A 83 2.29 -35.00 -5.80
CA GLN A 83 1.42 -35.78 -6.67
C GLN A 83 2.14 -36.54 -7.80
N ARG A 84 3.44 -36.28 -8.02
CA ARG A 84 4.25 -36.91 -9.08
C ARG A 84 5.11 -38.09 -8.60
N LYS A 85 5.03 -38.46 -7.32
CA LYS A 85 5.64 -39.69 -6.82
C LYS A 85 4.61 -40.83 -6.90
N PRO A 86 4.91 -41.94 -7.61
CA PRO A 86 4.07 -43.14 -7.62
C PRO A 86 4.10 -43.87 -6.28
#